data_AF-A0A9P0PZJ3-F1
#
_entry.id   AF-A0A9P0PZJ3-F1
#
_cell.length_a   1.000
_cell.length_b   1.000
_cell.length_c   1.000
_cell.angle_alpha   90.00
_cell.angle_beta   90.00
_cell.angle_gamma   90.00
#
_symmetry.space_group_name_H-M   'P 1'
#
loop_
_entity.id
_entity.type
_entity.pdbx_description
1 polymer ?
#
loop_
_entity_poly.entity_id
_entity_poly.type
_entity_poly.pdbx_seq_one_letter_code
_entity_poly.pdbx_strand_id
1 'polypeptide(L)'
;MDNTCMYSSNLCLRLIIGNFGLSYEQCKTQMAIWAILAAPLLMSVDLRTIKPEYKAILQNRKIIAVDQDPLGIQGRRIYKHKGIEIWSRPITPLFQNYFSYAIAFVNRRTDGTPSDVAVTLKELGLTSPTGYRVEDLYEDVDYGVLSPQTKIKVKVNPSGVVILRADVQPDFPRRVPYYTTPKTVFNPLHQVFRIRNNNGFSTR
;
A
#
# COMPACT_ATOMS: atom_id res chain seq x y z
N MET A 1 -19.24 -40.86 -10.63
CA MET A 1 -20.62 -40.65 -10.17
C MET A 1 -20.50 -40.34 -8.68
N ASP A 2 -20.55 -39.11 -8.17
CA ASP A 2 -21.12 -37.88 -8.72
C ASP A 2 -20.41 -36.62 -8.19
N ASN A 3 -20.12 -35.70 -9.12
CA ASN A 3 -19.44 -34.42 -8.90
C ASN A 3 -20.40 -33.29 -8.46
N THR A 4 -21.29 -33.55 -7.50
CA THR A 4 -22.40 -32.62 -7.18
C THR A 4 -22.16 -31.65 -6.03
N CYS A 5 -20.95 -31.58 -5.44
CA CYS A 5 -20.68 -30.70 -4.28
C CYS A 5 -19.81 -29.46 -4.58
N MET A 6 -19.57 -29.13 -5.86
CA MET A 6 -18.82 -27.92 -6.28
C MET A 6 -19.66 -26.88 -7.04
N TYR A 7 -20.99 -27.04 -7.05
CA TYR A 7 -21.95 -26.10 -7.67
C TYR A 7 -23.00 -25.57 -6.68
N SER A 8 -22.61 -25.32 -5.43
CA SER A 8 -23.31 -24.31 -4.61
C SER A 8 -22.60 -22.96 -4.71
N SER A 9 -22.09 -22.68 -5.91
CA SER A 9 -21.54 -21.40 -6.34
C SER A 9 -22.71 -20.54 -6.83
N ASN A 10 -22.73 -19.27 -6.42
CA ASN A 10 -23.75 -18.25 -6.74
C ASN A 10 -24.94 -18.15 -5.76
N LEU A 11 -24.71 -18.34 -4.45
CA LEU A 11 -25.57 -17.72 -3.44
C LEU A 11 -25.35 -16.19 -3.48
N CYS A 12 -25.96 -15.55 -4.47
CA CYS A 12 -26.32 -14.13 -4.59
C CYS A 12 -25.60 -13.22 -3.58
N LEU A 13 -24.27 -13.09 -3.72
CA LEU A 13 -23.47 -12.14 -2.98
C LEU A 13 -23.86 -10.80 -3.59
N ARG A 14 -24.83 -10.14 -2.96
CA ARG A 14 -25.38 -8.84 -3.33
C ARG A 14 -24.55 -7.77 -2.63
N LEU A 15 -24.09 -6.72 -3.31
CA LEU A 15 -23.67 -5.51 -2.59
C LEU A 15 -24.91 -4.93 -1.90
N ILE A 16 -25.03 -5.10 -0.58
CA ILE A 16 -26.12 -4.54 0.23
C ILE A 16 -25.70 -3.16 0.73
N ILE A 17 -25.13 -2.35 -0.17
CA ILE A 17 -24.69 -1.01 0.16
C ILE A 17 -25.92 -0.09 0.07
N GLY A 18 -26.41 0.40 1.21
CA GLY A 18 -27.56 1.31 1.27
C GLY A 18 -28.92 0.70 1.67
N ASN A 19 -28.98 -0.54 2.17
CA ASN A 19 -30.19 -1.07 2.83
C ASN A 19 -30.09 -0.91 4.36
N PHE A 20 -31.22 -0.87 5.08
CA PHE A 20 -31.34 -0.58 6.53
C PHE A 20 -30.56 -1.51 7.51
N GLY A 21 -29.71 -2.41 7.02
CA GLY A 21 -29.03 -3.44 7.82
C GLY A 21 -27.50 -3.34 7.90
N LEU A 22 -26.82 -2.48 7.14
CA LEU A 22 -25.36 -2.35 7.18
C LEU A 22 -24.90 -0.94 7.57
N SER A 23 -23.93 -0.87 8.47
CA SER A 23 -23.23 0.37 8.79
C SER A 23 -22.34 0.82 7.62
N TYR A 24 -21.95 2.10 7.62
CA TYR A 24 -21.02 2.66 6.63
C TYR A 24 -19.70 1.87 6.56
N GLU A 25 -19.14 1.50 7.71
CA GLU A 25 -17.92 0.69 7.81
C GLU A 25 -18.08 -0.71 7.20
N GLN A 26 -19.24 -1.35 7.40
CA GLN A 26 -19.53 -2.65 6.80
C GLN A 26 -19.63 -2.57 5.28
N CYS A 27 -20.19 -1.48 4.75
CA CYS A 27 -20.25 -1.22 3.30
C CYS A 27 -18.84 -1.04 2.71
N LYS A 28 -17.96 -0.27 3.38
CA LYS A 28 -16.55 -0.14 2.99
C LYS A 28 -15.84 -1.50 2.99
N THR A 29 -16.07 -2.30 4.04
CA THR A 29 -15.49 -3.63 4.18
C THR A 29 -15.91 -4.56 3.06
N GLN A 30 -17.20 -4.58 2.71
CA GLN A 30 -17.72 -5.43 1.65
C GLN A 30 -17.08 -5.08 0.30
N MET A 31 -17.06 -3.80 -0.07
CA MET A 31 -16.47 -3.32 -1.32
C MET A 31 -14.97 -3.65 -1.41
N ALA A 32 -14.20 -3.42 -0.33
CA ALA A 32 -12.77 -3.71 -0.31
C ALA A 32 -12.45 -5.20 -0.44
N ILE A 33 -13.17 -6.06 0.29
CA ILE A 33 -12.96 -7.51 0.20
C ILE A 33 -13.31 -8.04 -1.19
N TRP A 34 -14.40 -7.56 -1.79
CA TRP A 34 -14.75 -7.96 -3.16
C TRP A 34 -13.69 -7.57 -4.18
N ALA A 35 -13.18 -6.33 -4.09
CA ALA A 35 -12.09 -5.87 -4.93
C ALA A 35 -10.82 -6.71 -4.76
N ILE A 36 -10.50 -7.15 -3.54
CA ILE A 36 -9.37 -8.05 -3.29
C ILE A 36 -9.63 -9.46 -3.85
N LEU A 37 -10.88 -9.93 -3.85
CA LEU A 37 -11.25 -11.25 -4.35
C LEU A 37 -11.46 -11.30 -5.87
N ALA A 38 -11.27 -10.19 -6.60
CA ALA A 38 -11.55 -10.09 -8.03
C ALA A 38 -12.99 -10.55 -8.38
N ALA A 39 -13.94 -10.25 -7.49
CA ALA A 39 -15.32 -10.68 -7.64
C ALA A 39 -16.10 -9.69 -8.52
N PRO A 40 -17.02 -10.16 -9.39
CA PRO A 40 -17.87 -9.26 -10.17
C PRO A 40 -18.62 -8.28 -9.26
N LEU A 41 -18.38 -6.97 -9.41
CA LEU A 41 -19.05 -5.90 -8.65
C LEU A 41 -20.51 -5.69 -9.08
N LEU A 42 -21.36 -6.70 -8.87
CA LEU A 42 -22.79 -6.64 -9.15
C LEU A 42 -23.55 -5.96 -8.01
N MET A 43 -24.01 -4.74 -8.29
CA MET A 43 -24.83 -3.96 -7.37
C MET A 43 -26.29 -4.37 -7.48
N SER A 44 -26.97 -4.49 -6.35
CA SER A 44 -28.42 -4.61 -6.35
C SER A 44 -28.94 -3.82 -5.15
N VAL A 45 -29.11 -2.53 -5.41
CA VAL A 45 -29.58 -1.49 -4.50
C VAL A 45 -30.43 -0.55 -5.36
N ASP A 46 -31.48 0.05 -4.79
CA ASP A 46 -32.24 1.07 -5.50
C ASP A 46 -31.38 2.33 -5.66
N LEU A 47 -30.85 2.54 -6.86
CA LEU A 47 -29.97 3.65 -7.19
C LEU A 47 -30.68 5.02 -7.10
N ARG A 48 -32.03 5.03 -7.05
CA ARG A 48 -32.82 6.27 -6.94
C ARG A 48 -32.85 6.80 -5.50
N THR A 49 -32.68 5.92 -4.51
CA THR A 49 -32.83 6.24 -3.08
C THR A 49 -31.53 6.09 -2.29
N ILE A 50 -30.43 5.72 -2.95
CA ILE A 50 -29.12 5.58 -2.30
C ILE A 50 -28.61 6.92 -1.75
N LYS A 51 -28.18 6.93 -0.49
CA LYS A 51 -27.54 8.11 0.10
C LYS A 51 -26.20 8.42 -0.60
N PRO A 52 -25.80 9.70 -0.69
CA PRO A 52 -24.58 10.10 -1.38
C PRO A 52 -23.31 9.47 -0.79
N GLU A 53 -23.25 9.26 0.52
CA GLU A 53 -22.13 8.59 1.22
C GLU A 53 -21.86 7.17 0.71
N TYR A 54 -22.91 6.37 0.51
CA TYR A 54 -22.82 5.01 -0.01
C TYR A 54 -22.52 4.98 -1.50
N LYS A 55 -23.06 5.95 -2.25
CA LYS A 55 -22.76 6.12 -3.67
C LYS A 55 -21.28 6.43 -3.89
N ALA A 56 -20.66 7.23 -3.03
CA ALA A 56 -19.23 7.54 -3.10
C ALA A 56 -18.35 6.29 -2.92
N ILE A 57 -18.71 5.38 -2.00
CA ILE A 57 -18.01 4.09 -1.83
C ILE A 57 -18.06 3.28 -3.15
N LEU A 58 -19.25 3.16 -3.74
CA LEU A 58 -19.46 2.38 -4.96
C LEU A 58 -18.74 2.97 -6.18
N GLN A 59 -18.56 4.30 -6.21
CA GLN A 59 -17.93 5.02 -7.32
C GLN A 59 -16.43 5.25 -7.12
N ASN A 60 -15.83 4.71 -6.06
CA ASN A 60 -14.41 4.88 -5.77
C ASN A 60 -13.54 4.27 -6.88
N ARG A 61 -12.97 5.14 -7.72
CA ARG A 61 -12.17 4.75 -8.88
C ARG A 61 -10.90 3.98 -8.50
N LYS A 62 -10.27 4.30 -7.37
CA LYS A 62 -9.05 3.62 -6.92
C LYS A 62 -9.35 2.14 -6.59
N ILE A 63 -10.46 1.87 -5.89
CA ILE A 63 -10.86 0.50 -5.54
C ILE A 63 -11.39 -0.25 -6.76
N ILE A 64 -12.15 0.41 -7.64
CA ILE A 64 -12.59 -0.19 -8.91
C ILE A 64 -11.37 -0.60 -9.76
N ALA A 65 -10.32 0.23 -9.79
CA ALA A 65 -9.10 -0.11 -10.53
C ALA A 65 -8.38 -1.35 -9.95
N VAL A 66 -8.42 -1.55 -8.62
CA VAL A 66 -7.92 -2.78 -7.99
C VAL A 66 -8.77 -3.98 -8.40
N ASP A 67 -10.09 -3.85 -8.39
CA ASP A 67 -11.00 -4.92 -8.77
C ASP A 67 -10.78 -5.37 -10.22
N GLN A 68 -10.76 -4.39 -11.14
CA GLN A 68 -10.63 -4.53 -12.59
C GLN A 68 -9.17 -4.65 -13.07
N ASP A 69 -8.23 -4.96 -12.18
CA ASP A 69 -6.83 -5.12 -12.53
C ASP A 69 -6.63 -6.25 -13.57
N PRO A 70 -5.90 -5.99 -14.67
CA PRO A 70 -5.79 -6.93 -15.80
C PRO A 70 -5.03 -8.21 -15.48
N LEU A 71 -4.31 -8.27 -14.34
CA LEU A 71 -3.60 -9.47 -13.93
C LEU A 71 -4.58 -10.61 -13.59
N GLY A 72 -5.82 -10.28 -13.21
CA GLY A 72 -6.88 -11.26 -12.95
C GLY A 72 -6.59 -12.25 -11.81
N ILE A 73 -5.51 -12.03 -11.03
CA ILE A 73 -5.15 -12.90 -9.92
C ILE A 73 -6.04 -12.59 -8.72
N GLN A 74 -6.70 -13.62 -8.23
CA GLN A 74 -7.49 -13.54 -7.00
C GLN A 74 -6.60 -13.33 -5.77
N GLY A 75 -6.99 -12.40 -4.90
CA GLY A 75 -6.34 -12.19 -3.61
C GLY A 75 -6.62 -13.29 -2.60
N ARG A 76 -5.79 -13.35 -1.56
CA ARG A 76 -5.87 -14.34 -0.48
C ARG A 76 -5.70 -13.71 0.89
N ARG A 77 -6.25 -14.38 1.91
CA ARG A 77 -6.00 -14.01 3.31
C ARG A 77 -4.60 -14.46 3.72
N ILE A 78 -3.76 -13.52 4.12
CA ILE A 78 -2.38 -13.77 4.55
C ILE A 78 -2.22 -13.77 6.08
N TYR A 79 -3.16 -13.17 6.81
CA TYR A 79 -3.13 -13.12 8.27
C TYR A 79 -4.54 -13.22 8.86
N LYS A 80 -4.65 -13.89 10.01
CA LYS A 80 -5.86 -13.92 10.83
C LYS A 80 -5.50 -14.07 12.30
N HIS A 81 -5.82 -13.09 13.12
CA HIS A 81 -5.62 -13.18 14.57
C HIS A 81 -6.51 -12.19 15.33
N LYS A 82 -7.10 -12.62 16.45
CA LYS A 82 -7.89 -11.76 17.37
C LYS A 82 -8.96 -10.88 16.67
N GLY A 83 -9.59 -11.41 15.63
CA GLY A 83 -10.60 -10.70 14.85
C GLY A 83 -10.05 -9.75 13.77
N ILE A 84 -8.73 -9.58 13.66
CA ILE A 84 -8.09 -8.89 12.55
C ILE A 84 -7.76 -9.89 11.44
N GLU A 85 -8.14 -9.55 10.22
CA GLU A 85 -7.78 -10.28 9.01
C GLU A 85 -7.00 -9.37 8.07
N ILE A 86 -5.93 -9.89 7.45
CA ILE A 86 -5.23 -9.16 6.39
C ILE A 86 -5.34 -9.98 5.11
N TRP A 87 -5.81 -9.33 4.07
CA TRP A 87 -5.96 -9.89 2.74
C TRP A 87 -5.01 -9.17 1.80
N SER A 88 -4.41 -9.90 0.86
CA SER A 88 -3.55 -9.31 -0.16
C SER A 88 -3.88 -9.85 -1.54
N ARG A 89 -3.84 -8.96 -2.53
CA ARG A 89 -4.00 -9.26 -3.96
C ARG A 89 -2.81 -8.70 -4.72
N PRO A 90 -2.09 -9.51 -5.51
CA PRO A 90 -1.12 -8.99 -6.48
C PRO A 90 -1.87 -8.21 -7.58
N ILE A 91 -1.37 -7.03 -7.92
CA ILE A 91 -1.92 -6.14 -8.94
C ILE A 91 -0.80 -5.54 -9.80
N THR A 92 -1.18 -4.89 -10.89
CA THR A 92 -0.30 -4.07 -11.72
C THR A 92 -0.06 -2.68 -11.12
N PRO A 93 1.08 -2.01 -11.41
CA PRO A 93 2.18 -2.45 -12.26
C PRO A 93 3.08 -3.50 -11.59
N LEU A 94 3.85 -4.24 -12.38
CA LEU A 94 4.94 -5.08 -11.88
C LEU A 94 6.26 -4.53 -12.39
N PHE A 95 7.32 -4.68 -11.61
CA PHE A 95 8.66 -4.26 -11.96
C PHE A 95 9.63 -5.41 -11.74
N GLN A 96 10.28 -5.86 -12.82
CA GLN A 96 11.12 -7.06 -12.82
C GLN A 96 10.32 -8.27 -12.30
N ASN A 97 10.72 -8.84 -11.16
CA ASN A 97 10.07 -9.98 -10.52
C ASN A 97 9.18 -9.59 -9.32
N TYR A 98 8.89 -8.29 -9.15
CA TYR A 98 8.10 -7.78 -8.03
C TYR A 98 6.76 -7.23 -8.51
N PHE A 99 5.68 -7.75 -7.91
CA PHE A 99 4.33 -7.25 -8.13
C PHE A 99 4.03 -6.03 -7.25
N SER A 100 3.10 -5.18 -7.68
CA SER A 100 2.38 -4.29 -6.78
C SER A 100 1.30 -5.07 -6.04
N TYR A 101 0.81 -4.53 -4.93
CA TYR A 101 -0.17 -5.22 -4.10
C TYR A 101 -1.29 -4.30 -3.63
N ALA A 102 -2.52 -4.80 -3.65
CA ALA A 102 -3.60 -4.26 -2.84
C ALA A 102 -3.71 -5.07 -1.54
N ILE A 103 -3.80 -4.39 -0.40
CA ILE A 103 -3.79 -5.00 0.92
C ILE A 103 -4.97 -4.46 1.72
N ALA A 104 -5.85 -5.33 2.20
CA ALA A 104 -6.99 -4.96 3.03
C ALA A 104 -6.82 -5.46 4.46
N PHE A 105 -6.84 -4.55 5.42
CA PHE A 105 -6.88 -4.80 6.86
C PHE A 105 -8.32 -4.72 7.33
N VAL A 106 -8.89 -5.86 7.71
CA VAL A 106 -10.30 -5.97 8.12
C VAL A 106 -10.38 -6.26 9.60
N ASN A 107 -11.25 -5.52 10.29
CA ASN A 107 -11.57 -5.79 11.67
C ASN A 107 -12.96 -6.44 11.76
N ARG A 108 -12.99 -7.73 12.11
CA ARG A 108 -14.23 -8.51 12.29
C ARG A 108 -14.92 -8.29 13.63
N ARG A 109 -14.32 -7.52 14.54
CA ARG A 109 -14.96 -7.17 15.81
C ARG A 109 -16.13 -6.24 15.55
N THR A 110 -17.23 -6.42 16.28
CA THR A 110 -18.43 -5.59 16.16
C THR A 110 -18.52 -4.53 17.25
N ASP A 111 -17.58 -4.55 18.19
CA ASP A 111 -17.57 -3.75 19.41
C ASP A 111 -16.15 -3.30 19.80
N GLY A 112 -16.08 -2.27 20.65
CA GLY A 112 -14.83 -1.73 21.21
C GLY A 112 -14.24 -0.56 20.41
N THR A 113 -12.99 -0.24 20.71
CA THR A 113 -12.24 0.85 20.08
C THR A 113 -11.57 0.40 18.78
N PRO A 114 -11.14 1.35 17.91
CA PRO A 114 -10.31 1.02 16.76
C PRO A 114 -9.09 0.19 17.16
N SER A 115 -8.78 -0.82 16.36
CA SER A 115 -7.64 -1.70 16.61
C SER A 115 -6.40 -1.18 15.85
N ASP A 116 -5.32 -0.94 16.58
CA ASP A 116 -4.02 -0.60 16.01
C ASP A 116 -3.36 -1.87 15.46
N VAL A 117 -3.09 -1.88 14.15
CA VAL A 117 -2.35 -2.95 13.48
C VAL A 117 -1.02 -2.40 13.01
N ALA A 118 0.07 -3.01 13.46
CA ALA A 118 1.43 -2.63 13.09
C ALA A 118 2.15 -3.84 12.48
N VAL A 119 2.48 -3.73 11.19
CA VAL A 119 3.14 -4.81 10.43
C VAL A 119 4.21 -4.22 9.52
N THR A 120 5.27 -4.98 9.27
CA THR A 120 6.27 -4.60 8.26
C THR A 120 5.78 -4.95 6.86
N LEU A 121 6.23 -4.21 5.85
CA LEU A 121 5.94 -4.54 4.45
C LEU A 121 6.43 -5.95 4.10
N LYS A 122 7.58 -6.36 4.65
CA LYS A 122 8.11 -7.72 4.47
C LYS A 122 7.16 -8.80 5.00
N GLU A 123 6.54 -8.61 6.16
CA GLU A 123 5.53 -9.55 6.71
C GLU A 123 4.27 -9.64 5.84
N LEU A 124 3.96 -8.58 5.08
CA LEU A 124 2.87 -8.57 4.10
C LEU A 124 3.23 -9.24 2.77
N GLY A 125 4.49 -9.68 2.60
CA GLY A 125 5.01 -10.26 1.36
C GLY A 125 5.62 -9.25 0.39
N LEU A 126 5.73 -7.97 0.78
CA LEU A 126 6.28 -6.89 -0.04
C LEU A 126 7.80 -6.83 0.18
N THR A 127 8.55 -7.40 -0.76
CA THR A 127 9.99 -7.67 -0.58
C THR A 127 10.91 -6.89 -1.54
N SER A 128 10.36 -6.05 -2.42
CA SER A 128 11.15 -5.24 -3.35
C SER A 128 12.20 -4.38 -2.63
N PRO A 129 13.51 -4.47 -2.98
CA PRO A 129 14.56 -3.63 -2.41
C PRO A 129 14.39 -2.14 -2.66
N THR A 130 13.77 -1.77 -3.79
CA THR A 130 13.48 -0.38 -4.18
C THR A 130 12.36 0.25 -3.36
N GLY A 131 11.56 -0.58 -2.68
CA GLY A 131 10.42 -0.16 -1.88
C GLY A 131 9.12 -0.07 -2.68
N TYR A 132 8.07 0.35 -1.97
CA TYR A 132 6.72 0.48 -2.49
C TYR A 132 6.17 1.86 -2.12
N ARG A 133 5.51 2.54 -3.06
CA ARG A 133 4.70 3.71 -2.74
C ARG A 133 3.36 3.23 -2.21
N VAL A 134 3.04 3.59 -0.98
CA VAL A 134 1.84 3.09 -0.30
C VAL A 134 0.84 4.23 -0.12
N GLU A 135 -0.38 4.06 -0.61
CA GLU A 135 -1.50 4.97 -0.41
C GLU A 135 -2.71 4.24 0.16
N ASP A 136 -3.53 4.94 0.94
CA ASP A 136 -4.88 4.49 1.32
C ASP A 136 -5.85 4.78 0.16
N LEU A 137 -6.79 3.85 -0.11
CA LEU A 137 -7.75 4.01 -1.22
C LEU A 137 -9.09 4.57 -0.76
N TYR A 138 -9.39 4.56 0.53
CA TYR A 138 -10.57 5.20 1.09
C TYR A 138 -10.27 6.60 1.61
N GLU A 139 -9.17 6.73 2.33
CA GLU A 139 -8.67 8.01 2.80
C GLU A 139 -7.61 8.49 1.79
N ASP A 140 -7.59 9.77 1.42
CA ASP A 140 -6.60 10.28 0.46
C ASP A 140 -5.25 10.54 1.16
N VAL A 141 -4.69 9.48 1.74
CA VAL A 141 -3.47 9.49 2.54
C VAL A 141 -2.38 8.73 1.78
N ASP A 142 -1.32 9.46 1.40
CA ASP A 142 -0.11 8.89 0.80
C ASP A 142 0.96 8.73 1.89
N TYR A 143 1.38 7.49 2.16
CA TYR A 143 2.45 7.16 3.10
C TYR A 143 3.84 7.32 2.47
N GLY A 144 3.92 7.62 1.17
CA GLY A 144 5.16 7.74 0.42
C GLY A 144 5.80 6.38 0.14
N VAL A 145 7.10 6.42 -0.18
CA VAL A 145 7.87 5.22 -0.51
C VAL A 145 8.42 4.57 0.76
N LEU A 146 7.98 3.34 1.03
CA LEU A 146 8.35 2.55 2.20
C LEU A 146 9.24 1.37 1.80
N SER A 147 10.29 1.10 2.58
CA SER A 147 11.13 -0.09 2.40
C SER A 147 10.47 -1.33 3.04
N PRO A 148 10.89 -2.55 2.67
CA PRO A 148 10.35 -3.78 3.26
C PRO A 148 10.44 -3.85 4.79
N GLN A 149 11.42 -3.18 5.40
CA GLN A 149 11.65 -3.17 6.85
C GLN A 149 10.79 -2.15 7.59
N THR A 150 10.20 -1.18 6.88
CA THR A 150 9.36 -0.15 7.51
C THR A 150 8.07 -0.77 8.04
N LYS A 151 7.70 -0.40 9.27
CA LYS A 151 6.43 -0.76 9.88
C LYS A 151 5.36 0.22 9.46
N ILE A 152 4.30 -0.28 8.81
CA ILE A 152 3.08 0.48 8.61
C ILE A 152 2.17 0.28 9.82
N LYS A 153 1.57 1.38 10.28
CA LYS A 153 0.62 1.40 11.39
C LYS A 153 -0.72 1.89 10.86
N VAL A 154 -1.75 1.06 10.96
CA VAL A 154 -3.10 1.40 10.54
C VAL A 154 -4.08 1.21 11.70
N LYS A 155 -5.05 2.11 11.80
CA LYS A 155 -6.15 2.04 12.76
C LYS A 155 -7.39 1.54 12.04
N VAL A 156 -7.88 0.37 12.44
CA VAL A 156 -9.05 -0.25 11.81
C VAL A 156 -10.25 -0.22 12.75
N ASN A 157 -11.29 0.51 12.36
CA ASN A 157 -12.55 0.57 13.11
C ASN A 157 -13.21 -0.81 13.22
N PRO A 158 -13.96 -1.09 14.31
CA PRO A 158 -14.78 -2.31 14.39
C PRO A 158 -15.71 -2.44 13.17
N SER A 159 -15.77 -3.63 12.58
CA SER A 159 -16.51 -3.94 11.34
C SER A 159 -16.09 -3.13 10.12
N GLY A 160 -14.95 -2.44 10.21
CA GLY A 160 -14.37 -1.60 9.18
C GLY A 160 -13.18 -2.23 8.47
N VAL A 161 -12.67 -1.47 7.51
CA VAL A 161 -11.54 -1.86 6.67
C VAL A 161 -10.64 -0.65 6.40
N VAL A 162 -9.34 -0.92 6.34
CA VAL A 162 -8.35 -0.04 5.69
C VAL A 162 -7.82 -0.80 4.50
N ILE A 163 -7.91 -0.23 3.30
CA ILE A 163 -7.39 -0.84 2.08
C ILE A 163 -6.29 0.06 1.52
N LEU A 164 -5.12 -0.54 1.34
CA LEU A 164 -3.92 0.13 0.85
C LEU A 164 -3.57 -0.39 -0.54
N ARG A 165 -3.10 0.50 -1.39
CA ARG A 165 -2.40 0.16 -2.62
C ARG A 165 -0.91 0.40 -2.41
N ALA A 166 -0.10 -0.59 -2.75
CA ALA A 166 1.34 -0.57 -2.65
C ALA A 166 1.94 -0.80 -4.04
N ASP A 167 2.30 0.29 -4.71
CA ASP A 167 2.88 0.25 -6.04
C ASP A 167 4.39 0.07 -5.96
N VAL A 168 4.91 -0.98 -6.59
CA VAL A 168 6.35 -1.24 -6.65
C VAL A 168 7.05 -0.07 -7.33
N GLN A 169 8.10 0.44 -6.69
CA GLN A 169 8.88 1.54 -7.28
C GLN A 169 9.95 0.96 -8.21
N PRO A 170 10.10 1.48 -9.44
CA PRO A 170 11.22 1.10 -10.27
C PRO A 170 12.52 1.61 -9.62
N ASP A 171 13.63 0.93 -9.93
CA ASP A 171 14.96 1.34 -9.50
C ASP A 171 15.35 2.63 -10.24
N PHE A 172 14.87 3.77 -9.75
CA PHE A 172 15.47 5.04 -10.10
C PHE A 172 16.82 5.07 -9.38
N PRO A 173 17.96 5.28 -10.08
CA PRO A 173 19.20 5.53 -9.39
C PRO A 173 18.93 6.69 -8.45
N ARG A 174 18.94 6.42 -7.14
CA ARG A 174 18.90 7.48 -6.13
C ARG A 174 20.08 8.36 -6.48
N ARG A 175 19.83 9.49 -7.15
CA ARG A 175 20.70 10.64 -7.07
C ARG A 175 20.59 11.10 -5.62
N VAL A 176 21.26 10.38 -4.73
CA VAL A 176 21.87 11.04 -3.59
C VAL A 176 22.86 12.00 -4.22
N PRO A 177 22.65 13.34 -4.19
CA PRO A 177 23.79 14.20 -4.25
C PRO A 177 24.60 13.82 -3.01
N TYR A 178 25.62 12.99 -3.22
CA TYR A 178 26.72 12.91 -2.29
C TYR A 178 27.29 14.33 -2.25
N TYR A 179 26.80 15.16 -1.33
CA TYR A 179 27.67 16.14 -0.72
C TYR A 179 28.64 15.32 0.12
N THR A 180 29.62 14.70 -0.56
CA THR A 180 30.86 14.33 0.08
C THR A 180 31.52 15.66 0.38
N THR A 181 31.23 16.25 1.54
CA THR A 181 32.10 17.27 2.07
C THR A 181 33.47 16.59 2.14
N PRO A 182 34.48 17.02 1.37
CA PRO A 182 35.81 16.46 1.57
C PRO A 182 36.15 16.77 3.02
N LYS A 183 36.27 15.72 3.86
CA LYS A 183 36.95 15.85 5.14
C LYS A 183 38.38 16.21 4.79
N THR A 184 38.67 17.50 4.68
CA THR A 184 40.04 17.99 4.76
C THR A 184 40.55 17.54 6.11
N VAL A 185 41.41 16.53 6.11
CA VAL A 185 42.19 16.16 7.29
C VAL A 185 43.01 17.39 7.62
N PHE A 186 42.62 18.10 8.67
CA PHE A 186 43.43 19.20 9.19
C PHE A 186 44.76 18.60 9.64
N ASN A 187 45.83 18.84 8.87
CA ASN A 187 47.17 18.43 9.21
C ASN A 187 47.90 19.66 9.80
N PRO A 188 48.12 19.73 11.13
CA PRO A 188 48.66 20.92 11.79
C PRO A 188 50.16 21.15 11.54
N LEU A 189 50.83 20.41 10.65
CA LEU A 189 52.29 20.46 10.48
C LEU A 189 52.81 21.14 9.22
N HIS A 190 51.99 21.87 8.46
CA HIS A 190 52.48 22.67 7.32
C HIS A 190 52.23 24.16 7.51
N GLN A 191 52.75 24.71 8.61
CA GLN A 191 52.94 26.15 8.76
C GLN A 191 54.41 26.43 9.10
N VAL A 192 55.30 26.10 8.17
CA VAL A 192 56.74 26.31 8.35
C VAL A 192 57.32 26.92 7.08
N PHE A 193 57.47 28.25 7.14
CA PHE A 193 58.46 29.09 6.46
C PHE A 193 58.76 28.82 4.97
N ARG A 194 58.23 29.68 4.09
CA ARG A 194 58.92 29.99 2.82
C ARG A 194 59.83 31.20 3.04
N ILE A 195 61.13 30.91 3.22
CA ILE A 195 62.20 31.90 3.13
C ILE A 195 62.26 32.38 1.67
N ARG A 196 62.20 33.70 1.45
CA ARG A 196 62.47 34.32 0.15
C ARG A 196 63.98 34.26 -0.11
N ASN A 197 64.41 33.40 -1.02
CA ASN A 197 65.72 33.51 -1.65
C ASN A 197 65.56 34.26 -2.98
N ASN A 198 66.00 35.52 -3.00
CA ASN A 198 66.24 36.29 -4.23
C ASN A 198 67.74 36.32 -4.50
N ASN A 199 68.22 35.44 -5.38
CA ASN A 199 69.46 35.54 -6.14
C ASN A 199 69.05 35.19 -7.58
N GLY A 200 69.38 35.87 -8.68
CA GLY A 200 70.19 37.03 -8.99
C GLY A 200 70.29 37.11 -10.53
N PHE A 201 70.24 38.32 -11.08
CA PHE A 201 70.91 38.80 -12.32
C PHE A 201 71.02 37.91 -13.60
N SER A 202 70.43 38.41 -14.71
CA SER A 202 71.15 39.04 -15.86
C SER A 202 70.74 38.60 -17.28
N THR A 203 70.46 39.63 -18.11
CA THR A 203 70.68 39.80 -19.57
C THR A 203 69.89 38.96 -20.57
N ARG A 204 69.08 39.63 -21.41
CA ARG A 204 69.50 40.42 -22.57
C ARG A 204 68.50 41.53 -22.86
#